data_AF-A0A822DFV8-F1
#
_entry.id   AF-A0A822DFV8-F1
#
_cell.length_a   1.000
_cell.length_b   1.000
_cell.length_c   1.000
_cell.angle_alpha   90.00
_cell.angle_beta   90.00
_cell.angle_gamma   90.00
#
_symmetry.space_group_name_H-M   'P 1'
#
loop_
_entity.id
_entity.type
_entity.pdbx_description
1 polymer ?
#
loop_
_entity_poly.entity_id
_entity_poly.type
_entity_poly.pdbx_seq_one_letter_code
_entity_poly.pdbx_strand_id
1 'polypeptide(L)'
;MTIDPRKISASTTPFALIDEYSAIGSEKEILFSMHTVFRVDDIKQAVSNSRLWEVQLALTGDNDPQLASLTQFIQKDIRGSTGWHRLGDLMLQVGHYNQAEELYKELLKNSSSDGDRAHIYHMLGMLKSQQGQYKEAVSFYEKSLEIERKTLPEDHSSLAPT
;
A
#
# COMPACT_ATOMS: atom_id res chain seq x y z
N MET A 1 -13.40 3.18 -5.12
CA MET A 1 -13.87 3.55 -3.78
C MET A 1 -12.81 4.39 -3.08
N THR A 2 -13.18 5.35 -2.22
CA THR A 2 -12.24 6.18 -1.45
C THR A 2 -12.13 5.59 -0.06
N ILE A 3 -11.09 4.80 0.20
CA ILE A 3 -10.70 4.47 1.58
C ILE A 3 -10.25 5.79 2.19
N ASP A 4 -10.91 6.22 3.26
CA ASP A 4 -10.61 7.48 3.94
C ASP A 4 -9.45 7.26 4.93
N PRO A 5 -8.22 7.69 4.60
CA PRO A 5 -7.06 7.52 5.48
C PRO A 5 -7.21 8.26 6.82
N ARG A 6 -8.16 9.20 6.94
CA ARG A 6 -8.45 9.89 8.21
C ARG A 6 -9.07 8.97 9.26
N LYS A 7 -9.65 7.83 8.85
CA LYS A 7 -10.17 6.82 9.80
C LYS A 7 -9.10 5.96 10.46
N ILE A 8 -7.85 6.02 9.98
CA ILE A 8 -6.70 5.30 10.56
C ILE A 8 -5.93 6.21 11.55
N SER A 9 -6.14 7.52 11.50
CA SER A 9 -5.49 8.50 12.37
C SER A 9 -6.21 8.58 13.72
N ALA A 10 -5.86 7.69 14.64
CA ALA A 10 -6.12 7.93 16.05
C ALA A 10 -5.28 9.14 16.49
N SER A 11 -5.96 10.24 16.79
CA SER A 11 -5.50 11.49 17.40
C SER A 11 -4.21 11.34 18.23
N THR A 12 -3.07 11.39 17.57
CA THR A 12 -1.75 11.46 18.16
C THR A 12 -1.06 12.64 17.52
N THR A 13 -0.41 13.45 18.33
CA THR A 13 0.37 14.59 17.86
C THR A 13 1.29 14.10 16.74
N PRO A 14 1.25 14.69 15.53
CA PRO A 14 1.98 14.14 14.38
C PRO A 14 3.50 14.22 14.56
N PHE A 15 3.94 14.95 15.59
CA PHE A 15 5.34 15.13 15.97
C PHE A 15 5.55 14.98 17.48
N ALA A 16 6.78 14.58 17.85
CA ALA A 16 7.32 14.64 19.20
C ALA A 16 8.75 15.19 19.15
N LEU A 17 9.08 16.10 20.07
CA LEU A 17 10.47 16.52 20.30
C LEU A 17 11.18 15.40 21.05
N ILE A 18 12.36 15.01 20.57
CA ILE A 18 13.17 13.94 21.17
C ILE A 18 14.57 14.43 21.57
N ASP A 19 14.69 15.71 21.91
CA ASP A 19 15.94 16.37 22.27
C ASP A 19 16.71 15.62 23.38
N GLU A 20 16.01 14.98 24.31
CA GLU A 20 16.60 14.18 25.41
C GLU A 20 17.23 12.85 24.95
N TYR A 21 16.89 12.39 23.75
CA TYR A 21 17.34 11.13 23.15
C TYR A 21 18.26 11.34 21.95
N SER A 22 18.55 12.59 21.60
CA SER A 22 19.40 12.93 20.47
C SER A 22 20.79 12.32 20.64
N ALA A 23 21.24 11.63 19.59
CA ALA A 23 22.60 11.08 19.55
C ALA A 23 23.65 12.21 19.45
N ILE A 24 23.25 13.39 18.98
CA ILE A 24 24.12 14.56 18.77
C ILE A 24 23.53 15.73 19.57
N GLY A 25 24.07 16.00 20.76
CA GLY A 25 23.51 16.99 21.69
C GLY A 25 23.45 18.46 21.21
N SER A 26 24.03 18.78 20.04
CA SER A 26 23.88 20.09 19.40
C SER A 26 22.70 20.19 18.43
N GLU A 27 22.08 19.07 18.08
CA GLU A 27 20.98 19.01 17.11
C GLU A 27 19.64 18.90 17.82
N LYS A 28 18.63 19.59 17.27
CA LYS A 28 17.24 19.43 17.68
C LYS A 28 16.59 18.39 16.78
N GLU A 29 16.07 17.34 17.39
CA GLU A 29 15.52 16.20 16.66
C GLU A 29 14.00 16.13 16.85
N ILE A 30 13.29 15.86 15.75
CA ILE A 30 11.83 15.73 15.73
C ILE A 30 11.49 14.35 15.19
N LEU A 31 10.74 13.58 15.96
CA LEU A 31 10.10 12.35 15.49
C LEU A 31 8.75 12.71 14.86
N PHE A 32 8.48 12.20 13.65
CA PHE A 32 7.18 12.37 12.99
C PHE A 32 6.51 11.02 12.71
N SER A 33 5.18 11.00 12.65
CA SER A 33 4.41 9.80 12.30
C SER A 33 4.62 9.40 10.83
N MET A 34 4.68 8.10 10.55
CA MET A 34 4.87 7.54 9.19
C MET A 34 3.80 7.96 8.18
N HIS A 35 2.64 8.44 8.65
CA HIS A 35 1.52 8.87 7.80
C HIS A 35 1.52 10.37 7.53
N THR A 36 2.57 11.09 7.95
CA THR A 36 2.69 12.54 7.79
C THR A 36 3.27 12.86 6.42
N VAL A 37 2.59 13.73 5.67
CA VAL A 37 3.09 14.19 4.37
C VAL A 37 3.64 15.60 4.50
N PHE A 38 4.85 15.81 4.00
CA PHE A 38 5.51 17.10 3.95
C PHE A 38 5.68 17.55 2.51
N ARG A 39 5.47 18.84 2.26
CA ARG A 39 5.90 19.48 1.02
C ARG A 39 7.31 20.02 1.22
N VAL A 40 8.18 19.73 0.26
CA VAL A 40 9.50 20.36 0.19
C VAL A 40 9.31 21.75 -0.41
N ASP A 41 9.60 22.78 0.38
CA ASP A 41 9.48 24.17 -0.04
C ASP A 41 10.79 24.69 -0.63
N ASP A 42 11.92 24.39 0.00
CA ASP A 42 13.25 24.84 -0.44
C ASP A 42 14.31 23.79 -0.12
N ILE A 43 15.32 23.69 -0.99
CA ILE A 43 16.52 22.89 -0.77
C ILE A 43 17.71 23.77 -1.08
N LYS A 44 18.56 24.02 -0.09
CA LYS A 44 19.77 24.81 -0.26
C LYS A 44 20.96 24.15 0.44
N GLN A 45 22.15 24.44 -0.05
CA GLN A 45 23.37 23.97 0.59
C GLN A 45 23.61 24.81 1.85
N ALA A 46 23.75 24.17 3.01
CA ALA A 46 23.82 24.86 4.30
C ALA A 46 25.04 25.78 4.41
N VAL A 47 26.14 25.38 3.76
CA VAL A 47 27.39 26.14 3.64
C VAL A 47 27.99 25.83 2.26
N SER A 48 28.51 26.84 1.57
CA SER A 48 29.19 26.68 0.28
C SER A 48 30.26 25.59 0.35
N ASN A 49 30.22 24.61 -0.56
CA ASN A 49 31.11 23.42 -0.60
C ASN A 49 30.96 22.41 0.55
N SER A 50 29.91 22.47 1.37
CA SER A 50 29.64 21.43 2.36
C SER A 50 28.81 20.28 1.77
N ARG A 51 28.91 19.08 2.36
CA ARG A 51 28.01 17.95 2.03
C ARG A 51 26.64 18.08 2.72
N LEU A 52 26.41 19.18 3.44
CA LEU A 52 25.23 19.43 4.24
C LEU A 52 24.21 20.23 3.44
N TRP A 53 22.98 19.69 3.40
CA TRP A 53 21.85 20.29 2.72
C TRP A 53 20.78 20.64 3.76
N GLU A 54 20.28 21.87 3.69
CA GLU A 54 19.11 22.32 4.43
C GLU A 54 17.88 22.11 3.55
N VAL A 55 16.88 21.41 4.09
CA VAL A 55 15.59 21.18 3.41
C VAL A 55 14.51 21.81 4.27
N GLN A 56 13.78 22.77 3.70
CA GLN A 56 12.61 23.36 4.34
C GLN A 56 11.38 22.51 4.01
N LEU A 57 10.74 22.02 5.06
CA LEU A 57 9.55 21.17 4.98
C LEU A 57 8.35 21.90 5.56
N ALA A 58 7.25 21.94 4.81
CA ALA A 58 5.96 22.40 5.30
C ALA A 58 5.06 21.19 5.58
N LEU A 59 4.47 21.14 6.78
CA LEU A 59 3.46 20.14 7.11
C LEU A 59 2.24 20.37 6.22
N THR A 60 1.88 19.35 5.46
CA THR A 60 0.74 19.41 4.55
C THR A 60 -0.52 19.10 5.35
N GLY A 61 -1.43 20.06 5.48
CA GLY A 61 -2.70 19.81 6.18
C GLY A 61 -3.61 18.87 5.39
N ASP A 62 -4.55 18.20 6.07
CA ASP A 62 -5.51 17.25 5.47
C ASP A 62 -6.38 17.82 4.34
N ASN A 63 -6.39 19.14 4.15
CA ASN A 63 -7.16 19.87 3.14
C ASN A 63 -6.30 20.54 2.05
N ASP A 64 -5.02 20.17 1.92
CA ASP A 64 -4.19 20.69 0.83
C ASP A 64 -4.67 20.16 -0.54
N PRO A 65 -5.01 21.04 -1.51
CA PRO A 65 -5.48 20.63 -2.83
C PRO A 65 -4.46 19.83 -3.66
N GLN A 66 -3.17 20.14 -3.51
CA GLN A 66 -2.09 19.43 -4.17
C GLN A 66 -1.90 18.05 -3.56
N LEU A 67 -1.99 17.94 -2.23
CA LEU A 67 -1.99 16.64 -1.55
C LEU A 67 -3.18 15.81 -2.01
N ALA A 68 -4.38 16.38 -2.04
CA ALA A 68 -5.58 15.69 -2.52
C ALA A 68 -5.43 15.20 -3.96
N SER A 69 -4.82 16.01 -4.84
CA SER A 69 -4.53 15.64 -6.23
C SER A 69 -3.49 14.53 -6.32
N LEU A 70 -2.44 14.60 -5.52
CA LEU A 70 -1.40 13.56 -5.43
C LEU A 70 -1.98 12.26 -4.88
N THR A 71 -2.78 12.33 -3.83
CA THR A 71 -3.50 11.18 -3.27
C THR A 71 -4.43 10.56 -4.31
N GLN A 72 -5.17 11.38 -5.07
CA GLN A 72 -6.01 10.88 -6.18
C GLN A 72 -5.19 10.26 -7.31
N PHE A 73 -4.04 10.84 -7.65
CA PHE A 73 -3.12 10.31 -8.64
C PHE A 73 -2.56 8.96 -8.20
N ILE A 74 -2.03 8.88 -6.98
CA ILE A 74 -1.52 7.64 -6.38
C ILE A 74 -2.65 6.61 -6.28
N GLN A 75 -3.86 7.01 -5.87
CA GLN A 75 -5.02 6.11 -5.86
C GLN A 75 -5.38 5.62 -7.27
N LYS A 76 -5.23 6.45 -8.30
CA LYS A 76 -5.48 6.07 -9.70
C LYS A 76 -4.38 5.15 -10.25
N ASP A 77 -3.14 5.37 -9.85
CA ASP A 77 -2.00 4.52 -10.21
C ASP A 77 -2.11 3.16 -9.50
N ILE A 78 -2.51 3.18 -8.22
CA ILE A 78 -2.81 1.99 -7.42
C ILE A 78 -4.03 1.22 -7.98
N ARG A 79 -4.91 1.85 -8.76
CA ARG A 79 -6.10 1.20 -9.33
C ARG A 79 -5.79 0.12 -10.38
N GLY A 80 -4.57 0.04 -10.90
CA GLY A 80 -4.14 -1.06 -11.78
C GLY A 80 -3.93 -2.38 -11.02
N SER A 81 -3.88 -3.52 -11.72
CA SER A 81 -3.71 -4.84 -11.07
C SER A 81 -2.43 -4.90 -10.21
N THR A 82 -1.36 -4.23 -10.65
CA THR A 82 -0.08 -4.11 -9.93
C THR A 82 -0.15 -3.25 -8.68
N GLY A 83 -1.04 -2.26 -8.64
CA GLY A 83 -1.19 -1.33 -7.53
C GLY A 83 -1.96 -1.94 -6.35
N TRP A 84 -3.08 -2.59 -6.65
CA TRP A 84 -3.86 -3.31 -5.64
C TRP A 84 -3.10 -4.49 -5.05
N HIS A 85 -2.30 -5.17 -5.86
CA HIS A 85 -1.39 -6.21 -5.40
C HIS A 85 -0.42 -5.68 -4.35
N ARG A 86 0.27 -4.56 -4.65
CA ARG A 86 1.21 -3.93 -3.70
C ARG A 86 0.53 -3.48 -2.42
N LEU A 87 -0.67 -2.92 -2.51
CA LEU A 87 -1.42 -2.48 -1.33
C LEU A 87 -1.82 -3.67 -0.46
N GLY A 88 -2.30 -4.73 -1.10
CA GLY A 88 -2.67 -5.98 -0.45
C GLY A 88 -1.49 -6.66 0.24
N ASP A 89 -0.36 -6.80 -0.45
CA ASP A 89 0.90 -7.31 0.11
C ASP A 89 1.38 -6.49 1.30
N LEU A 90 1.30 -5.16 1.22
CA LEU A 90 1.66 -4.28 2.32
C LEU A 90 0.76 -4.52 3.54
N MET A 91 -0.56 -4.62 3.33
CA MET A 91 -1.50 -4.91 4.43
C MET A 91 -1.24 -6.27 5.07
N LEU A 92 -0.89 -7.28 4.27
CA LEU A 92 -0.47 -8.61 4.73
C LEU A 92 0.81 -8.52 5.58
N GLN A 93 1.84 -7.82 5.09
CA GLN A 93 3.12 -7.65 5.80
C GLN A 93 3.00 -6.92 7.14
N VAL A 94 2.09 -5.94 7.22
CA VAL A 94 1.83 -5.18 8.45
C VAL A 94 0.83 -5.90 9.38
N GLY A 95 0.27 -7.04 8.95
CA GLY A 95 -0.63 -7.87 9.76
C GLY A 95 -2.08 -7.37 9.80
N HIS A 96 -2.47 -6.45 8.93
CA HIS A 96 -3.83 -5.91 8.81
C HIS A 96 -4.75 -6.82 7.99
N TYR A 97 -4.85 -8.09 8.40
CA TYR A 97 -5.54 -9.12 7.61
C TYR A 97 -7.02 -8.83 7.33
N ASN A 98 -7.75 -8.26 8.29
CA ASN A 98 -9.17 -7.94 8.11
C ASN A 98 -9.39 -6.86 7.05
N GLN A 99 -8.54 -5.83 7.04
CA GLN A 99 -8.61 -4.75 6.06
C GLN A 99 -8.21 -5.24 4.66
N ALA A 100 -7.22 -6.12 4.57
CA ALA A 100 -6.87 -6.80 3.33
C ALA A 100 -8.03 -7.64 2.79
N GLU A 101 -8.74 -8.37 3.67
CA GLU A 101 -9.89 -9.18 3.28
C GLU A 101 -11.05 -8.34 2.72
N GLU A 102 -11.38 -7.23 3.38
CA GLU A 102 -12.41 -6.29 2.90
C GLU A 102 -12.03 -5.70 1.55
N LEU A 103 -10.78 -5.25 1.41
CA LEU A 103 -10.26 -4.70 0.17
C LEU A 103 -10.40 -5.71 -0.99
N TYR A 104 -9.91 -6.95 -0.81
CA TYR A 104 -9.98 -7.96 -1.87
C TYR A 104 -11.42 -8.36 -2.21
N LYS A 105 -12.34 -8.44 -1.23
CA LYS A 105 -13.76 -8.69 -1.49
C LYS A 105 -14.43 -7.58 -2.29
N GLU A 106 -14.06 -6.32 -2.02
CA GLU A 106 -14.56 -5.19 -2.80
C GLU A 106 -13.99 -5.16 -4.21
N LEU A 107 -12.70 -5.46 -4.38
CA LEU A 107 -12.09 -5.58 -5.70
C LEU A 107 -12.76 -6.69 -6.50
N LEU A 108 -13.05 -7.83 -5.88
CA LEU A 108 -13.74 -8.94 -6.54
C LEU A 108 -15.12 -8.51 -7.06
N LYS A 109 -15.89 -7.75 -6.28
CA LYS A 109 -17.20 -7.21 -6.71
C LYS A 109 -17.11 -6.25 -7.89
N ASN A 110 -16.03 -5.49 -7.99
CA ASN A 110 -15.85 -4.47 -9.03
C ASN A 110 -15.00 -4.95 -10.23
N SER A 111 -14.49 -6.17 -10.17
CA SER A 111 -13.69 -6.77 -11.24
C SER A 111 -14.52 -6.94 -12.51
N SER A 112 -13.99 -6.45 -13.62
CA SER A 112 -14.66 -6.49 -14.93
C SER A 112 -14.07 -7.54 -15.87
N SER A 113 -12.86 -8.04 -15.57
CA SER A 113 -12.20 -9.08 -16.36
C SER A 113 -12.01 -10.37 -15.56
N ASP A 114 -12.00 -11.49 -16.27
CA ASP A 114 -11.68 -12.80 -15.68
C ASP A 114 -10.25 -12.86 -15.15
N GLY A 115 -9.30 -12.22 -15.82
CA GLY A 115 -7.91 -12.11 -15.33
C GLY A 115 -7.83 -11.40 -13.97
N ASP A 116 -8.57 -10.30 -13.78
CA ASP A 116 -8.63 -9.60 -12.49
C ASP A 116 -9.26 -10.48 -11.42
N ARG A 117 -10.36 -11.18 -11.75
CA ARG A 117 -11.03 -12.11 -10.82
C ARG A 117 -10.10 -13.22 -10.37
N ALA A 118 -9.39 -13.85 -11.30
CA ALA A 118 -8.42 -14.90 -10.99
C ALA A 118 -7.38 -14.37 -10.02
N HIS A 119 -6.76 -13.24 -10.34
CA HIS A 119 -5.71 -12.67 -9.51
C HIS A 119 -6.20 -12.28 -8.10
N ILE A 120 -7.40 -11.72 -7.97
CA ILE A 120 -8.00 -11.38 -6.67
C ILE A 120 -8.30 -12.64 -5.85
N TYR A 121 -8.75 -13.74 -6.48
CA TYR A 121 -8.90 -15.02 -5.79
C TYR A 121 -7.57 -15.59 -5.30
N HIS A 122 -6.51 -15.49 -6.10
CA HIS A 122 -5.17 -15.87 -5.65
C HIS A 122 -4.73 -15.09 -4.40
N MET A 123 -4.96 -13.77 -4.38
CA MET A 123 -4.66 -12.91 -3.23
C MET A 123 -5.45 -13.26 -1.97
N LEU A 124 -6.74 -13.59 -2.11
CA LEU A 124 -7.56 -14.10 -1.00
C LEU A 124 -7.02 -15.45 -0.48
N GLY A 125 -6.52 -16.31 -1.38
CA GLY A 125 -5.85 -17.55 -1.01
C GLY A 125 -4.60 -17.32 -0.17
N MET A 126 -3.75 -16.37 -0.59
CA MET A 126 -2.54 -15.98 0.16
C MET A 126 -2.86 -15.43 1.54
N LEU A 127 -3.83 -14.52 1.62
CA LEU A 127 -4.33 -13.96 2.88
C LEU A 127 -4.76 -15.08 3.85
N LYS A 128 -5.61 -16.01 3.39
CA LYS A 128 -6.11 -17.11 4.22
C LYS A 128 -5.01 -18.06 4.65
N SER A 129 -4.02 -18.30 3.79
CA SER A 129 -2.83 -19.09 4.15
C SER A 129 -2.02 -18.44 5.27
N GLN A 130 -1.81 -17.12 5.21
CA GLN A 130 -1.11 -16.37 6.26
C GLN A 130 -1.89 -16.33 7.58
N GLN A 131 -3.22 -16.36 7.52
CA GLN A 131 -4.09 -16.51 8.71
C GLN A 131 -4.13 -17.95 9.25
N GLY A 132 -3.47 -18.93 8.61
CA GLY A 132 -3.52 -20.35 8.98
C GLY A 132 -4.82 -21.07 8.56
N GLN A 133 -5.68 -20.41 7.78
CA GLN A 133 -6.96 -20.93 7.30
C GLN A 133 -6.79 -21.70 5.98
N TYR A 134 -5.99 -22.78 6.01
CA TYR A 134 -5.55 -23.48 4.80
C TYR A 134 -6.69 -24.05 3.93
N LYS A 135 -7.79 -24.50 4.52
CA LYS A 135 -8.95 -25.02 3.77
C LYS A 135 -9.59 -23.93 2.91
N GLU A 136 -9.75 -22.73 3.46
CA GLU A 136 -10.28 -21.57 2.73
C GLU A 136 -9.28 -21.09 1.68
N ALA A 137 -7.98 -21.11 2.02
CA ALA A 137 -6.92 -20.76 1.08
C ALA A 137 -6.96 -21.63 -0.19
N VAL A 138 -7.06 -22.95 -0.02
CA VAL A 138 -7.18 -23.91 -1.14
C VAL A 138 -8.40 -23.59 -1.99
N SER A 139 -9.56 -23.37 -1.38
CA SER A 139 -10.78 -23.03 -2.15
C SER A 139 -10.62 -21.77 -2.99
N PHE A 140 -9.91 -20.76 -2.48
CA PHE A 140 -9.64 -19.54 -3.26
C PHE A 140 -8.61 -19.77 -4.37
N TYR A 141 -7.56 -20.55 -4.12
CA TYR A 141 -6.61 -20.91 -5.18
C TYR A 141 -7.26 -21.73 -6.31
N GLU A 142 -8.15 -22.65 -5.97
CA GLU A 142 -8.90 -23.44 -6.97
C GLU A 142 -9.76 -22.54 -7.87
N LYS A 143 -10.43 -21.52 -7.30
CA LYS A 143 -11.21 -20.54 -8.07
C LYS A 143 -10.33 -19.72 -9.01
N SER A 144 -9.14 -19.31 -8.57
CA SER A 144 -8.16 -18.63 -9.42
C SER A 144 -7.79 -19.50 -10.62
N LEU A 145 -7.39 -20.74 -10.34
CA LEU A 145 -6.93 -21.70 -11.36
C LEU A 145 -8.04 -22.07 -12.34
N GLU A 146 -9.28 -22.21 -11.88
CA GLU A 146 -10.42 -22.50 -12.75
C GLU A 146 -10.64 -21.39 -13.79
N ILE A 147 -10.50 -20.13 -13.38
CA ILE A 147 -10.66 -18.99 -14.27
C ILE A 147 -9.48 -18.92 -15.25
N GLU A 148 -8.25 -19.05 -14.77
CA GLU A 148 -7.05 -19.06 -15.63
C GLU A 148 -7.16 -20.14 -16.71
N ARG A 149 -7.58 -21.36 -16.33
CA ARG A 149 -7.77 -22.48 -17.26
C ARG A 149 -8.84 -22.19 -18.32
N LYS A 150 -9.89 -21.44 -18.00
CA LYS A 150 -10.93 -21.04 -18.95
C LYS A 150 -10.49 -19.91 -19.88
N THR A 151 -9.53 -19.09 -19.45
CA THR A 151 -9.03 -17.94 -20.22
C THR A 151 -7.84 -18.27 -21.13
N LEU A 152 -7.20 -19.42 -20.92
CA LEU A 152 -6.12 -19.91 -21.79
C LEU A 152 -6.70 -20.44 -23.12
N PRO A 153 -6.19 -20.02 -24.29
CA PRO A 153 -6.51 -20.66 -25.57
C PRO A 153 -6.13 -22.14 -25.52
N GLU A 154 -6.90 -23.01 -26.18
CA GLU A 154 -6.73 -24.48 -26.22
C GLU A 154 -5.32 -24.96 -26.67
N ASP A 155 -4.46 -24.06 -27.18
CA ASP A 155 -3.19 -24.38 -27.84
C ASP A 155 -1.93 -24.11 -26.98
N HIS A 156 -2.07 -23.92 -25.67
CA HIS A 156 -0.89 -23.95 -24.79
C HIS A 156 -0.53 -25.39 -24.41
N SER A 157 0.37 -25.96 -25.21
CA SER A 157 1.14 -27.20 -25.01
C SER A 157 1.98 -27.24 -23.70
N SER A 158 1.52 -26.68 -22.58
CA SER A 158 2.14 -26.86 -21.26
C SER A 158 1.34 -27.77 -20.32
N LEU A 159 0.19 -28.29 -20.76
CA LEU A 159 -0.46 -29.44 -20.15
C LEU A 159 -0.08 -30.71 -20.94
N ALA A 160 1.21 -31.04 -20.96
CA ALA A 160 1.62 -32.41 -21.26
C ALA A 160 1.55 -33.19 -19.94
N PRO A 161 0.59 -34.10 -19.75
CA PRO A 161 0.73 -35.11 -18.72
C PRO A 161 1.86 -36.07 -19.14
N THR A 162 2.88 -36.18 -18.31
CA THR A 162 3.77 -37.35 -18.27
C THR A 162 3.72 -37.94 -16.89
#